data_AF-A0A7J3ABL8-F1
#
_entry.id   AF-A0A7J3ABL8-F1
#
_cell.length_a   1.000
_cell.length_b   1.000
_cell.length_c   1.000
_cell.angle_alpha   90.00
_cell.angle_beta   90.00
_cell.angle_gamma   90.00
#
_symmetry.space_group_name_H-M   'P 1'
#
loop_
_entity.id
_entity.type
_entity.pdbx_description
1 polymer ?
#
loop_
_entity_poly.entity_id
_entity_poly.type
_entity_poly.pdbx_seq_one_letter_code
_entity_poly.pdbx_strand_id
1 'polypeptide(L)'
;TVQHKDANCLLSEHAAPHRRFDAVDVDPFGSPVPYLDSAIRALRDNGLLAVTATDLAPLCGVHPRACIRKYGGKPMRSEYCHELAVRLLVGCLAAVAAKHDIGIRVIFSHSTDHYIRVYVQIAYGAQKADVAVKSLGYILHCFNCLHRENAKSLFAKEIACPECGSKMDYAGPLWLEKILDKEFCELMAKENMHRTLRNSGRIAKLLSLAKEEAEAPATYYVLDKISDKLALPVPAVNAVLQVLRENGFQAFSTHFNSRGIRTDASAFAMQRLVREIAIV
;
A
#
# COMPACT_ATOMS: atom_id res chain seq x y z
N THR A 1 -2.20 25.01 -20.69
CA THR A 1 -1.73 26.38 -20.40
C THR A 1 -0.85 26.33 -19.16
N VAL A 2 0.19 27.16 -19.09
CA VAL A 2 1.05 27.25 -17.90
C VAL A 2 0.47 28.32 -16.97
N GLN A 3 0.43 28.04 -15.67
CA GLN A 3 -0.15 28.93 -14.64
C GLN A 3 0.88 29.13 -13.53
N HIS A 4 1.03 30.38 -13.06
CA HIS A 4 1.87 30.72 -11.90
C HIS A 4 0.97 31.08 -10.72
N LYS A 5 0.45 30.04 -10.04
CA LYS A 5 -0.46 30.16 -8.90
C LYS A 5 -0.12 29.12 -7.84
N ASP A 6 -0.55 29.37 -6.61
CA ASP A 6 -0.63 28.32 -5.60
C ASP A 6 -1.51 27.15 -6.10
N ALA A 7 -1.08 25.92 -5.85
CA ALA A 7 -1.74 24.73 -6.36
C ALA A 7 -3.17 24.58 -5.80
N ASN A 8 -3.40 24.89 -4.53
CA ASN A 8 -4.74 24.81 -3.93
C ASN A 8 -5.69 25.86 -4.52
N CYS A 9 -5.17 27.06 -4.83
CA CYS A 9 -5.91 28.09 -5.53
C CYS A 9 -6.34 27.61 -6.94
N LEU A 10 -5.39 27.11 -7.74
CA LEU A 10 -5.67 26.60 -9.08
C LEU A 10 -6.68 25.44 -9.07
N LEU A 11 -6.49 24.47 -8.18
CA LEU A 11 -7.37 23.31 -8.07
C LEU A 11 -8.78 23.73 -7.62
N SER A 12 -8.90 24.69 -6.71
CA SER A 12 -10.19 25.21 -6.26
C SER A 12 -10.96 25.95 -7.36
N GLU A 13 -10.26 26.67 -8.27
CA GLU A 13 -10.88 27.29 -9.45
C GLU A 13 -11.52 26.26 -10.40
N HIS A 14 -11.01 25.02 -10.40
CA HIS A 14 -11.46 23.91 -11.25
C HIS A 14 -12.41 22.95 -10.52
N ALA A 15 -12.82 23.24 -9.28
CA ALA A 15 -13.77 22.41 -8.54
C ALA A 15 -15.23 22.53 -9.06
N ALA A 16 -15.53 23.59 -9.81
CA ALA A 16 -16.84 23.85 -10.37
C ALA A 16 -17.26 22.82 -11.45
N PRO A 17 -18.56 22.49 -11.57
CA PRO A 17 -19.06 21.64 -12.66
C PRO A 17 -18.57 22.12 -14.03
N HIS A 18 -18.27 21.17 -14.93
CA HIS A 18 -17.74 21.41 -16.29
C HIS A 18 -16.34 22.03 -16.40
N ARG A 19 -15.67 22.33 -15.27
CA ARG A 19 -14.26 22.81 -15.26
C ARG A 19 -13.28 21.81 -14.66
N ARG A 20 -13.79 20.69 -14.14
CA ARG A 20 -13.00 19.66 -13.48
C ARG A 20 -12.06 18.94 -14.44
N PHE A 21 -10.92 18.51 -13.93
CA PHE A 21 -9.92 17.75 -14.65
C PHE A 21 -10.28 16.27 -14.78
N ASP A 22 -9.78 15.65 -15.84
CA ASP A 22 -9.87 14.20 -16.06
C ASP A 22 -8.84 13.45 -15.22
N ALA A 23 -7.67 14.06 -15.04
CA ALA A 23 -6.58 13.54 -14.24
C ALA A 23 -5.83 14.68 -13.53
N VAL A 24 -5.37 14.42 -12.31
CA VAL A 24 -4.54 15.31 -11.51
C VAL A 24 -3.36 14.50 -10.96
N ASP A 25 -2.14 14.99 -11.13
CA ASP A 25 -0.92 14.42 -10.53
C ASP A 25 -0.38 15.38 -9.48
N VAL A 26 -0.37 14.95 -8.22
CA VAL A 26 0.10 15.70 -7.06
C VAL A 26 1.47 15.16 -6.67
N ASP A 27 2.52 15.90 -7.03
CA ASP A 27 3.92 15.52 -6.79
C ASP A 27 4.68 16.62 -6.01
N PRO A 28 4.50 16.71 -4.68
CA PRO A 28 5.13 17.73 -3.86
C PRO A 28 6.43 17.24 -3.21
N PHE A 29 7.24 18.19 -2.76
CA PHE A 29 8.31 17.89 -1.81
C PHE A 29 7.73 17.52 -0.44
N GLY A 30 7.98 16.29 0.01
CA GLY A 30 7.48 15.74 1.26
C GLY A 30 6.09 15.15 1.16
N SER A 31 5.14 15.76 1.88
CA SER A 31 3.79 15.22 2.09
C SER A 31 2.79 15.82 1.09
N PRO A 32 1.93 14.99 0.46
CA PRO A 32 0.87 15.47 -0.42
C PRO A 32 -0.40 15.93 0.30
N VAL A 33 -0.51 15.65 1.61
CA VAL A 33 -1.71 15.93 2.42
C VAL A 33 -2.28 17.34 2.23
N PRO A 34 -1.47 18.43 2.18
CA PRO A 34 -2.00 19.79 2.01
C PRO A 34 -2.77 20.04 0.71
N TYR A 35 -2.65 19.16 -0.29
CA TYR A 35 -3.25 19.33 -1.62
C TYR A 35 -4.39 18.34 -1.89
N LEU A 36 -4.53 17.28 -1.07
CA LEU A 36 -5.47 16.18 -1.35
C LEU A 36 -6.92 16.66 -1.46
N ASP A 37 -7.35 17.52 -0.54
CA ASP A 37 -8.73 18.04 -0.52
C ASP A 37 -9.08 18.78 -1.82
N SER A 38 -8.26 19.76 -2.21
CA SER A 38 -8.46 20.54 -3.43
C SER A 38 -8.34 19.67 -4.67
N ALA A 39 -7.40 18.71 -4.70
CA ALA A 39 -7.20 17.82 -5.84
C ALA A 39 -8.40 16.90 -6.08
N ILE A 40 -8.98 16.33 -5.02
CA ILE A 40 -10.18 15.50 -5.11
C ILE A 40 -11.37 16.31 -5.65
N ARG A 41 -11.59 17.52 -5.13
CA ARG A 41 -12.69 18.40 -5.58
C ARG A 41 -12.52 18.87 -7.03
N ALA A 42 -11.28 19.01 -7.51
CA ALA A 42 -10.96 19.43 -8.86
C ALA A 42 -11.13 18.32 -9.92
N LEU A 43 -11.39 17.07 -9.52
CA LEU A 43 -11.53 15.94 -10.43
C LEU A 43 -12.99 15.67 -10.79
N ARG A 44 -13.22 15.33 -12.06
CA ARG A 44 -14.54 14.89 -12.54
C ARG A 44 -14.86 13.48 -12.04
N ASP A 45 -16.11 13.06 -12.19
CA ASP A 45 -16.49 11.67 -11.88
C ASP A 45 -15.69 10.68 -12.72
N ASN A 46 -15.21 9.60 -12.09
CA ASN A 46 -14.29 8.62 -12.67
C ASN A 46 -12.91 9.18 -13.06
N GLY A 47 -12.56 10.37 -12.58
CA GLY A 47 -11.26 10.99 -12.78
C GLY A 47 -10.13 10.26 -12.06
N LEU A 48 -8.91 10.44 -12.55
CA LEU A 48 -7.68 9.82 -12.03
C LEU A 48 -6.91 10.80 -11.13
N LEU A 49 -6.63 10.38 -9.90
CA LEU A 49 -5.71 11.08 -9.01
C LEU A 49 -4.43 10.26 -8.85
N ALA A 50 -3.29 10.83 -9.25
CA ALA A 50 -1.97 10.32 -8.92
C ALA A 50 -1.39 11.15 -7.78
N VAL A 51 -0.82 10.50 -6.78
CA VAL A 51 -0.27 11.13 -5.58
C VAL A 51 1.09 10.54 -5.28
N THR A 52 2.10 11.41 -5.17
CA THR A 52 3.43 11.04 -4.67
C THR A 52 3.60 11.49 -3.22
N ALA A 53 4.18 10.64 -2.38
CA ALA A 53 4.70 11.04 -1.07
C ALA A 53 6.18 10.65 -0.94
N THR A 54 7.01 11.64 -0.62
CA THR A 54 8.46 11.46 -0.39
C THR A 54 8.80 11.47 1.11
N ASP A 55 7.86 11.80 1.99
CA ASP A 55 8.06 11.81 3.45
C ASP A 55 7.87 10.42 4.09
N LEU A 56 8.74 9.48 3.71
CA LEU A 56 8.71 8.11 4.22
C LEU A 56 9.03 8.00 5.72
N ALA A 57 9.81 8.90 6.31
CA ALA A 57 10.18 8.81 7.73
C ALA A 57 8.94 8.81 8.67
N PRO A 58 7.96 9.72 8.53
CA PRO A 58 6.67 9.59 9.20
C PRO A 58 5.95 8.28 8.88
N LEU A 59 5.72 7.98 7.59
CA LEU A 59 4.88 6.87 7.13
C LEU A 59 5.43 5.48 7.52
N CYS A 60 6.74 5.31 7.53
CA CYS A 60 7.42 4.07 7.94
C CYS A 60 7.67 3.98 9.45
N GLY A 61 7.13 4.92 10.25
CA GLY A 61 7.12 4.84 11.71
C GLY A 61 8.36 5.40 12.41
N VAL A 62 9.27 6.10 11.74
CA VAL A 62 10.39 6.81 12.38
C VAL A 62 9.87 8.00 13.20
N HIS A 63 8.86 8.71 12.69
CA HIS A 63 8.21 9.84 13.36
C HIS A 63 6.70 9.61 13.51
N PRO A 64 6.25 8.73 14.43
CA PRO A 64 4.86 8.31 14.51
C PRO A 64 3.89 9.46 14.81
N ARG A 65 4.29 10.41 15.67
CA ARG A 65 3.48 11.61 15.95
C ARG A 65 3.27 12.48 14.71
N ALA A 66 4.27 12.58 13.84
CA ALA A 66 4.13 13.33 12.59
C ALA A 66 3.20 12.62 11.62
N CYS A 67 3.29 11.29 11.53
CA CYS A 67 2.38 10.49 10.70
C CYS A 67 0.93 10.64 11.14
N ILE A 68 0.64 10.54 12.45
CA ILE A 68 -0.71 10.71 12.98
C ILE A 68 -1.26 12.11 12.64
N ARG A 69 -0.45 13.17 12.81
CA ARG A 69 -0.89 14.55 12.49
C ARG A 69 -1.18 14.77 11.00
N LYS A 70 -0.38 14.19 10.12
CA LYS A 70 -0.51 14.40 8.67
C LYS A 70 -1.53 13.45 8.04
N TYR A 71 -1.41 12.16 8.32
CA TYR A 71 -2.13 11.08 7.63
C TYR A 71 -3.33 10.54 8.42
N GLY A 72 -3.46 10.89 9.70
CA GLY A 72 -4.58 10.43 10.56
C GLY A 72 -4.46 8.98 11.05
N GLY A 73 -3.43 8.24 10.62
CA GLY A 73 -3.17 6.86 11.02
C GLY A 73 -1.85 6.69 11.79
N LYS A 74 -1.85 5.77 12.76
CA LYS A 74 -0.65 5.33 13.47
C LYS A 74 0.19 4.44 12.53
N PRO A 75 1.47 4.78 12.28
CA PRO A 75 2.37 3.90 11.53
C PRO A 75 3.00 2.85 12.45
N MET A 76 3.64 1.86 11.85
CA MET A 76 4.37 0.82 12.57
C MET A 76 5.68 0.50 11.85
N ARG A 77 6.76 0.30 12.62
CA ARG A 77 8.09 -0.03 12.10
C ARG A 77 8.20 -1.56 11.87
N SER A 78 7.48 -2.08 10.89
CA SER A 78 7.59 -3.48 10.45
C SER A 78 8.50 -3.61 9.22
N GLU A 79 8.79 -4.86 8.84
CA GLU A 79 9.49 -5.24 7.60
C GLU A 79 8.71 -4.87 6.33
N TYR A 80 7.41 -4.62 6.47
CA TYR A 80 6.49 -4.19 5.43
C TYR A 80 6.04 -2.73 5.58
N CYS A 81 6.88 -1.89 6.19
CA CYS A 81 6.57 -0.47 6.43
C CYS A 81 6.27 0.33 5.15
N HIS A 82 6.87 -0.03 4.01
CA HIS A 82 6.56 0.61 2.71
C HIS A 82 5.14 0.32 2.23
N GLU A 83 4.63 -0.89 2.46
CA GLU A 83 3.23 -1.18 2.19
C GLU A 83 2.30 -0.45 3.17
N LEU A 84 2.67 -0.41 4.47
CA LEU A 84 1.91 0.38 5.44
C LEU A 84 1.86 1.86 5.06
N ALA A 85 2.96 2.41 4.54
CA ALA A 85 3.02 3.78 4.04
C ALA A 85 2.00 4.02 2.92
N VAL A 86 1.94 3.13 1.93
CA VAL A 86 0.93 3.17 0.86
C VAL A 86 -0.48 3.10 1.44
N ARG A 87 -0.75 2.14 2.33
CA ARG A 87 -2.07 1.94 2.92
C ARG A 87 -2.51 3.11 3.81
N LEU A 88 -1.59 3.76 4.52
CA LEU A 88 -1.84 4.97 5.33
C LEU A 88 -2.15 6.17 4.43
N LEU A 89 -1.41 6.35 3.34
CA LEU A 89 -1.68 7.41 2.37
C LEU A 89 -3.06 7.22 1.72
N VAL A 90 -3.39 6.00 1.28
CA VAL A 90 -4.71 5.68 0.73
C VAL A 90 -5.80 5.86 1.78
N GLY A 91 -5.55 5.46 3.03
CA GLY A 91 -6.50 5.64 4.13
C GLY A 91 -6.80 7.12 4.41
N CYS A 92 -5.78 7.96 4.41
CA CYS A 92 -5.91 9.42 4.49
C CYS A 92 -6.76 9.96 3.32
N LEU A 93 -6.46 9.50 2.10
CA LEU A 93 -7.15 9.93 0.89
C LEU A 93 -8.64 9.52 0.90
N ALA A 94 -8.95 8.30 1.33
CA ALA A 94 -10.33 7.82 1.50
C ALA A 94 -11.09 8.68 2.52
N ALA A 95 -10.47 9.00 3.66
CA ALA A 95 -11.08 9.83 4.69
C ALA A 95 -11.30 11.28 4.24
N VAL A 96 -10.42 11.83 3.39
CA VAL A 96 -10.61 13.17 2.80
C VAL A 96 -11.71 13.14 1.75
N ALA A 97 -11.70 12.15 0.85
CA ALA A 97 -12.70 12.02 -0.21
C ALA A 97 -14.11 11.81 0.34
N ALA A 98 -14.25 11.01 1.40
CA ALA A 98 -15.54 10.71 2.00
C ALA A 98 -16.26 11.95 2.58
N LYS A 99 -15.53 12.99 3.00
CA LYS A 99 -16.11 14.26 3.45
C LYS A 99 -16.89 15.00 2.36
N HIS A 100 -16.68 14.64 1.10
CA HIS A 100 -17.30 15.23 -0.08
C HIS A 100 -18.23 14.24 -0.80
N ASP A 101 -18.66 13.16 -0.13
CA ASP A 101 -19.45 12.08 -0.73
C ASP A 101 -18.78 11.45 -1.96
N ILE A 102 -17.45 11.33 -1.93
CA ILE A 102 -16.65 10.72 -2.99
C ILE A 102 -16.01 9.42 -2.47
N GLY A 103 -16.26 8.33 -3.19
CA GLY A 103 -15.55 7.05 -3.01
C GLY A 103 -14.24 7.02 -3.82
N ILE A 104 -13.35 6.11 -3.44
CA ILE A 104 -12.09 5.89 -4.14
C ILE A 104 -11.87 4.43 -4.45
N ARG A 105 -11.17 4.16 -5.56
CA ARG A 105 -10.69 2.83 -5.93
C ARG A 105 -9.21 2.94 -6.28
N VAL A 106 -8.36 2.21 -5.58
CA VAL A 106 -6.93 2.14 -5.93
C VAL A 106 -6.78 1.31 -7.19
N ILE A 107 -6.13 1.88 -8.21
CA ILE A 107 -5.87 1.18 -9.48
C ILE A 107 -4.40 0.77 -9.60
N PHE A 108 -3.49 1.50 -8.95
CA PHE A 108 -2.09 1.15 -8.89
C PHE A 108 -1.40 1.81 -7.70
N SER A 109 -0.36 1.19 -7.18
CA SER A 109 0.54 1.79 -6.21
C SER A 109 1.92 1.18 -6.36
N HIS A 110 2.94 1.94 -6.00
CA HIS A 110 4.28 1.40 -5.89
C HIS A 110 5.12 2.15 -4.87
N SER A 111 6.05 1.43 -4.25
CA SER A 111 7.20 2.03 -3.57
C SER A 111 8.41 1.90 -4.49
N THR A 112 9.11 3.00 -4.75
CA THR A 112 10.30 2.97 -5.62
C THR A 112 11.31 3.99 -5.12
N ASP A 113 12.56 3.53 -4.96
CA ASP A 113 13.65 4.33 -4.41
C ASP A 113 13.28 4.93 -3.04
N HIS A 114 13.02 6.24 -2.97
CA HIS A 114 12.72 6.96 -1.73
C HIS A 114 11.34 7.63 -1.72
N TYR A 115 10.40 7.14 -2.53
CA TYR A 115 9.03 7.64 -2.54
C TYR A 115 8.00 6.51 -2.71
N ILE A 116 6.77 6.81 -2.32
CA ILE A 116 5.60 6.01 -2.67
C ILE A 116 4.73 6.78 -3.65
N ARG A 117 4.10 6.07 -4.59
CA ARG A 117 3.09 6.60 -5.49
C ARG A 117 1.81 5.78 -5.39
N VAL A 118 0.69 6.48 -5.41
CA VAL A 118 -0.65 5.91 -5.37
C VAL A 118 -1.47 6.52 -6.48
N TYR A 119 -2.19 5.68 -7.20
CA TYR A 119 -3.09 6.05 -8.27
C TYR A 119 -4.48 5.57 -7.89
N VAL A 120 -5.42 6.51 -7.77
CA VAL A 120 -6.81 6.22 -7.42
C VAL A 120 -7.74 6.77 -8.47
N GLN A 121 -8.78 6.01 -8.80
CA GLN A 121 -9.93 6.53 -9.50
C GLN A 121 -10.96 6.98 -8.49
N ILE A 122 -11.46 8.21 -8.63
CA ILE A 122 -12.52 8.74 -7.77
C ILE A 122 -13.89 8.44 -8.34
N ALA A 123 -14.90 8.33 -7.49
CA ALA A 123 -16.27 8.11 -7.93
C ALA A 123 -17.26 8.83 -7.00
N TYR A 124 -18.07 9.71 -7.56
CA TYR A 124 -19.06 10.50 -6.81
C TYR A 124 -20.23 9.63 -6.36
N GLY A 125 -20.74 9.93 -5.16
CA GLY A 125 -21.92 9.33 -4.55
C GLY A 125 -21.65 8.87 -3.11
N ALA A 126 -22.54 9.23 -2.19
CA ALA A 126 -22.44 8.89 -0.77
C ALA A 126 -22.27 7.38 -0.54
N GLN A 127 -23.01 6.54 -1.28
CA GLN A 127 -22.86 5.08 -1.18
C GLN A 127 -21.44 4.60 -1.53
N LYS A 128 -20.78 5.24 -2.50
CA LYS A 128 -19.40 4.92 -2.88
C LYS A 128 -18.41 5.39 -1.80
N ALA A 129 -18.68 6.54 -1.18
CA ALA A 129 -17.93 7.02 -0.02
C ALA A 129 -18.07 6.05 1.16
N ASP A 130 -19.28 5.58 1.46
CA ASP A 130 -19.53 4.59 2.53
C ASP A 130 -18.73 3.30 2.32
N VAL A 131 -18.69 2.80 1.07
CA VAL A 131 -17.87 1.63 0.72
C VAL A 131 -16.40 1.91 0.96
N ALA A 132 -15.88 3.06 0.54
CA ALA A 132 -14.47 3.42 0.76
C ALA A 132 -14.13 3.57 2.25
N VAL A 133 -15.04 4.10 3.07
CA VAL A 133 -14.85 4.21 4.52
C VAL A 133 -14.87 2.83 5.18
N LYS A 134 -15.73 1.90 4.73
CA LYS A 134 -15.76 0.50 5.22
C LYS A 134 -14.50 -0.31 4.90
N SER A 135 -13.73 0.15 3.92
CA SER A 135 -12.43 -0.41 3.55
C SER A 135 -11.29 0.01 4.48
N LEU A 136 -11.54 0.95 5.39
CA LEU A 136 -10.59 1.35 6.42
C LEU A 136 -10.57 0.37 7.58
N GLY A 137 -9.39 0.20 8.15
CA GLY A 137 -9.22 -0.57 9.38
C GLY A 137 -7.76 -0.58 9.81
N TYR A 138 -7.34 -1.66 10.45
CA TYR A 138 -6.05 -1.75 11.10
C TYR A 138 -5.35 -3.06 10.75
N ILE A 139 -4.03 -3.03 10.77
CA ILE A 139 -3.19 -4.23 10.68
C ILE A 139 -2.55 -4.43 12.05
N LEU A 140 -2.80 -5.58 12.64
CA LEU A 140 -2.18 -6.03 13.88
C LEU A 140 -0.90 -6.80 13.56
N HIS A 141 0.12 -6.66 14.39
CA HIS A 141 1.39 -7.34 14.20
C HIS A 141 2.02 -7.76 15.52
N CYS A 142 2.49 -9.00 15.57
CA CYS A 142 3.26 -9.55 16.67
C CYS A 142 4.75 -9.52 16.34
N PHE A 143 5.52 -8.64 16.97
CA PHE A 143 6.98 -8.60 16.77
C PHE A 143 7.69 -9.86 17.31
N ASN A 144 7.02 -10.66 18.16
CA ASN A 144 7.58 -11.89 18.70
C ASN A 144 7.45 -13.11 17.79
N CYS A 145 6.42 -13.26 16.96
CA CYS A 145 6.34 -14.38 16.02
C CYS A 145 6.11 -13.96 14.57
N LEU A 146 6.05 -12.65 14.28
CA LEU A 146 5.73 -12.08 12.97
C LEU A 146 4.31 -12.36 12.49
N HIS A 147 3.43 -12.87 13.36
CA HIS A 147 2.01 -13.01 13.08
C HIS A 147 1.38 -11.65 12.81
N ARG A 148 0.47 -11.62 11.85
CA ARG A 148 -0.20 -10.41 11.40
C ARG A 148 -1.61 -10.72 10.92
N GLU A 149 -2.53 -9.81 11.20
CA GLU A 149 -3.94 -9.96 10.83
C GLU A 149 -4.61 -8.60 10.62
N ASN A 150 -5.69 -8.60 9.86
CA ASN A 150 -6.49 -7.39 9.60
C ASN A 150 -7.61 -7.28 10.63
N ALA A 151 -7.84 -6.08 11.15
CA ALA A 151 -8.94 -5.77 12.07
C ALA A 151 -9.78 -4.60 11.54
N LYS A 152 -11.09 -4.81 11.33
CA LYS A 152 -12.03 -3.76 10.86
C LYS A 152 -12.71 -2.99 12.01
N SER A 153 -12.71 -3.54 13.22
CA SER A 153 -13.41 -2.98 14.38
C SER A 153 -12.44 -2.44 15.44
N LEU A 154 -13.00 -1.73 16.42
CA LEU A 154 -12.29 -1.35 17.64
C LEU A 154 -11.84 -2.63 18.37
N PHE A 155 -10.53 -2.77 18.56
CA PHE A 155 -9.93 -3.82 19.36
C PHE A 155 -9.56 -3.30 20.74
N ALA A 156 -9.41 -4.23 21.69
CA ALA A 156 -8.87 -3.91 23.00
C ALA A 156 -7.49 -3.26 22.85
N LYS A 157 -7.17 -2.32 23.76
CA LYS A 157 -5.87 -1.62 23.76
C LYS A 157 -4.68 -2.58 23.84
N GLU A 158 -4.90 -3.77 24.40
CA GLU A 158 -3.92 -4.85 24.47
C GLU A 158 -4.51 -6.10 23.83
N ILE A 159 -3.85 -6.57 22.77
CA ILE A 159 -4.23 -7.76 22.02
C ILE A 159 -3.12 -8.78 22.20
N ALA A 160 -3.48 -9.97 22.64
CA ALA A 160 -2.56 -11.10 22.70
C ALA A 160 -2.53 -11.80 21.34
N CYS A 161 -1.33 -12.15 20.88
CA CYS A 161 -1.13 -12.86 19.63
C CYS A 161 -1.76 -14.26 19.70
N PRO A 162 -2.59 -14.66 18.72
CA PRO A 162 -3.23 -15.97 18.73
C PRO A 162 -2.24 -17.13 18.57
N GLU A 163 -1.06 -16.87 18.00
CA GLU A 163 -0.03 -17.90 17.79
C GLU A 163 0.90 -18.08 19.01
N CYS A 164 1.39 -16.99 19.62
CA CYS A 164 2.43 -17.06 20.66
C CYS A 164 2.06 -16.41 22.00
N GLY A 165 0.85 -15.85 22.14
CA GLY A 165 0.39 -15.17 23.36
C GLY A 165 1.06 -13.84 23.67
N SER A 166 2.08 -13.43 22.91
CA SER A 166 2.78 -12.15 23.12
C SER A 166 1.90 -10.95 22.75
N LYS A 167 2.23 -9.77 23.29
CA LYS A 167 1.53 -8.53 22.96
C LYS A 167 1.70 -8.18 21.47
N MET A 168 0.60 -7.81 20.82
CA MET A 168 0.59 -7.27 19.47
C MET A 168 0.63 -5.73 19.48
N ASP A 169 1.25 -5.18 18.44
CA ASP A 169 1.15 -3.77 18.06
C ASP A 169 0.20 -3.62 16.86
N TYR A 170 -0.12 -2.38 16.49
CA TYR A 170 -1.04 -2.09 15.39
C TYR A 170 -0.64 -0.87 14.57
N ALA A 171 -1.02 -0.89 13.29
CA ALA A 171 -1.01 0.24 12.37
C ALA A 171 -2.42 0.57 11.90
N GLY A 172 -2.75 1.86 11.80
CA GLY A 172 -4.02 2.34 11.25
C GLY A 172 -4.65 3.53 12.01
N PRO A 173 -5.84 4.00 11.58
CA PRO A 173 -6.61 3.48 10.46
C PRO A 173 -5.87 3.62 9.13
N LEU A 174 -5.99 2.62 8.27
CA LEU A 174 -5.35 2.51 6.96
C LEU A 174 -6.24 1.72 6.00
N TRP A 175 -5.90 1.73 4.71
CA TRP A 175 -6.62 0.98 3.68
C TRP A 175 -6.35 -0.52 3.73
N LEU A 176 -7.40 -1.34 3.90
CA LEU A 176 -7.27 -2.80 3.98
C LEU A 176 -7.47 -3.51 2.63
N GLU A 177 -8.20 -2.91 1.70
CA GLU A 177 -8.51 -3.54 0.41
C GLU A 177 -7.29 -3.55 -0.55
N LYS A 178 -7.52 -4.02 -1.77
CA LYS A 178 -6.49 -4.10 -2.83
C LYS A 178 -5.85 -2.71 -3.08
N ILE A 179 -4.55 -2.73 -3.33
CA ILE A 179 -3.73 -1.55 -3.66
C ILE A 179 -3.20 -1.59 -5.10
N LEU A 180 -3.62 -2.59 -5.87
CA LEU A 180 -3.25 -2.84 -7.25
C LEU A 180 -4.47 -3.40 -7.98
N ASP A 181 -4.68 -2.98 -9.22
CA ASP A 181 -5.71 -3.51 -10.11
C ASP A 181 -5.03 -4.30 -11.23
N LYS A 182 -5.34 -5.60 -11.31
CA LYS A 182 -4.67 -6.53 -12.23
C LYS A 182 -4.89 -6.15 -13.70
N GLU A 183 -6.11 -5.76 -14.05
CA GLU A 183 -6.48 -5.39 -15.42
C GLU A 183 -5.76 -4.10 -15.83
N PHE A 184 -5.67 -3.13 -14.92
CA PHE A 184 -4.93 -1.90 -15.13
C PHE A 184 -3.42 -2.14 -15.29
N CYS A 185 -2.83 -3.04 -14.49
CA CYS A 185 -1.45 -3.48 -14.67
C CYS A 185 -1.20 -4.09 -16.06
N GLU A 186 -2.14 -4.89 -16.57
CA GLU A 186 -2.05 -5.47 -17.92
C GLU A 186 -2.15 -4.41 -19.02
N LEU A 187 -3.02 -3.42 -18.86
CA LEU A 187 -3.13 -2.29 -19.78
C LEU A 187 -1.83 -1.47 -19.80
N MET A 188 -1.26 -1.16 -18.64
CA MET A 188 0.03 -0.46 -18.55
C MET A 188 1.17 -1.26 -19.17
N ALA A 189 1.20 -2.59 -19.00
CA ALA A 189 2.21 -3.44 -19.61
C ALA A 189 2.10 -3.43 -21.15
N LYS A 190 0.88 -3.45 -21.69
CA LYS A 190 0.64 -3.30 -23.14
C LYS A 190 1.13 -1.94 -23.65
N GLU A 191 0.74 -0.85 -22.99
CA GLU A 191 1.21 0.51 -23.35
C GLU A 191 2.73 0.65 -23.31
N ASN A 192 3.40 0.04 -22.32
CA ASN A 192 4.86 0.07 -22.21
C ASN A 192 5.58 -0.69 -23.34
N MET A 193 4.92 -1.68 -23.96
CA MET A 193 5.46 -2.37 -25.15
C MET A 193 5.33 -1.52 -26.42
N HIS A 194 4.28 -0.70 -26.51
CA HIS A 194 4.01 0.14 -27.69
C HIS A 194 4.75 1.48 -27.66
N ARG A 195 5.17 1.96 -26.47
CA ARG A 195 5.84 3.24 -26.29
C ARG A 195 7.34 3.09 -26.11
N THR A 196 8.12 3.93 -26.79
CA THR A 196 9.56 4.01 -26.59
C THR A 196 9.89 4.85 -25.36
N LEU A 197 9.85 4.22 -24.18
CA LEU A 197 10.25 4.84 -22.92
C LEU A 197 11.70 4.47 -22.56
N ARG A 198 12.51 5.45 -22.14
CA ARG A 198 13.92 5.24 -21.72
C ARG A 198 14.07 4.13 -20.67
N ASN A 199 13.09 4.01 -19.77
CA ASN A 199 13.11 3.06 -18.65
C ASN A 199 12.19 1.85 -18.88
N SER A 200 11.86 1.52 -20.13
CA SER A 200 10.87 0.47 -20.45
C SER A 200 11.17 -0.87 -19.79
N GLY A 201 12.44 -1.29 -19.69
CA GLY A 201 12.81 -2.53 -19.01
C GLY A 201 12.54 -2.52 -17.49
N ARG A 202 12.82 -1.39 -16.82
CA ARG A 202 12.54 -1.23 -15.38
C ARG A 202 11.02 -1.19 -15.12
N ILE A 203 10.27 -0.51 -16.00
CA ILE A 203 8.82 -0.44 -15.95
C ILE A 203 8.22 -1.83 -16.16
N ALA A 204 8.67 -2.58 -17.16
CA ALA A 204 8.20 -3.94 -17.43
C ALA A 204 8.40 -4.87 -16.23
N LYS A 205 9.56 -4.82 -15.58
CA LYS A 205 9.83 -5.61 -14.37
C LYS A 205 8.88 -5.25 -13.21
N LEU A 206 8.67 -3.96 -12.97
CA LEU A 206 7.74 -3.49 -11.93
C LEU A 206 6.31 -3.96 -12.22
N LEU A 207 5.83 -3.75 -13.45
CA LEU A 207 4.48 -4.12 -13.86
C LEU A 207 4.26 -5.64 -13.82
N SER A 208 5.26 -6.45 -14.17
CA SER A 208 5.18 -7.90 -14.05
C SER A 208 4.98 -8.34 -12.61
N LEU A 209 5.77 -7.79 -11.68
CA LEU A 209 5.64 -8.09 -10.24
C LEU A 209 4.29 -7.61 -9.71
N ALA A 210 3.91 -6.36 -10.01
CA ALA A 210 2.66 -5.77 -9.54
C ALA A 210 1.42 -6.52 -10.08
N LYS A 211 1.48 -7.05 -11.30
CA LYS A 211 0.41 -7.87 -11.87
C LYS A 211 0.18 -9.16 -11.09
N GLU A 212 1.24 -9.87 -10.72
CA GLU A 212 1.14 -11.09 -9.90
C GLU A 212 0.70 -10.75 -8.47
N GLU A 213 1.20 -9.65 -7.94
CA GLU A 213 0.92 -9.16 -6.58
C GLU A 213 -0.52 -8.66 -6.37
N ALA A 214 -1.24 -8.31 -7.44
CA ALA A 214 -2.59 -7.75 -7.34
C ALA A 214 -3.63 -8.68 -6.68
N GLU A 215 -3.41 -10.00 -6.75
CA GLU A 215 -4.26 -11.00 -6.09
C GLU A 215 -3.66 -11.55 -4.80
N ALA A 216 -2.50 -11.05 -4.38
CA ALA A 216 -1.81 -11.53 -3.21
C ALA A 216 -2.43 -10.97 -1.91
N PRO A 217 -2.29 -11.69 -0.78
CA PRO A 217 -2.75 -11.20 0.51
C PRO A 217 -2.00 -9.92 0.92
N ALA A 218 -2.65 -9.13 1.77
CA ALA A 218 -2.05 -7.93 2.37
C ALA A 218 -0.78 -8.29 3.15
N THR A 219 0.18 -7.37 3.19
CA THR A 219 1.49 -7.49 3.85
C THR A 219 2.37 -8.64 3.32
N TYR A 220 3.64 -8.64 3.69
CA TYR A 220 4.62 -9.64 3.24
C TYR A 220 5.61 -9.98 4.36
N TYR A 221 6.17 -11.19 4.31
CA TYR A 221 7.32 -11.57 5.13
C TYR A 221 8.61 -11.20 4.41
N VAL A 222 9.65 -10.83 5.15
CA VAL A 222 11.00 -10.68 4.60
C VAL A 222 11.85 -11.84 5.09
N LEU A 223 12.43 -12.61 4.16
CA LEU A 223 13.20 -13.80 4.52
C LEU A 223 14.36 -13.50 5.47
N ASP A 224 15.07 -12.39 5.24
CA ASP A 224 16.17 -11.96 6.12
C ASP A 224 15.70 -11.83 7.58
N LYS A 225 14.50 -11.28 7.81
CA LYS A 225 13.93 -11.13 9.17
C LYS A 225 13.54 -12.45 9.82
N ILE A 226 13.04 -13.39 9.02
CA ILE A 226 12.72 -14.72 9.51
C ILE A 226 14.02 -15.48 9.86
N SER A 227 14.99 -15.47 8.96
CA SER A 227 16.28 -16.14 9.13
C SER A 227 17.07 -15.57 10.31
N ASP A 228 17.14 -14.23 10.46
CA ASP A 228 17.76 -13.56 11.62
C ASP A 228 17.13 -14.05 12.94
N LYS A 229 15.81 -14.13 12.97
CA LYS A 229 15.03 -14.54 14.14
C LYS A 229 15.24 -16.00 14.50
N LEU A 230 15.38 -16.86 13.50
CA LEU A 230 15.58 -18.31 13.67
C LEU A 230 17.06 -18.70 13.79
N ALA A 231 17.99 -17.74 13.66
CA ALA A 231 19.43 -17.96 13.55
C ALA A 231 19.80 -18.96 12.44
N LEU A 232 19.21 -18.78 11.26
CA LEU A 232 19.38 -19.64 10.08
C LEU A 232 20.03 -18.88 8.91
N PRO A 233 20.69 -19.57 7.97
CA PRO A 233 21.07 -18.96 6.70
C PRO A 233 19.82 -18.50 5.93
N VAL A 234 19.97 -17.48 5.09
CA VAL A 234 18.86 -16.96 4.28
C VAL A 234 18.68 -17.84 3.03
N PRO A 235 17.57 -18.57 2.89
CA PRO A 235 17.34 -19.40 1.71
C PRO A 235 17.07 -18.56 0.45
N ALA A 236 17.11 -19.20 -0.71
CA ALA A 236 16.73 -18.56 -1.97
C ALA A 236 15.22 -18.28 -1.99
N VAL A 237 14.83 -17.07 -2.43
CA VAL A 237 13.41 -16.64 -2.49
C VAL A 237 12.57 -17.61 -3.31
N ASN A 238 13.08 -18.03 -4.47
CA ASN A 238 12.38 -18.95 -5.37
C ASN A 238 12.15 -20.33 -4.74
N ALA A 239 13.10 -20.82 -3.94
CA ALA A 239 12.94 -22.11 -3.23
C ALA A 239 11.81 -22.03 -2.20
N VAL A 240 11.75 -20.95 -1.42
CA VAL A 240 10.67 -20.74 -0.43
C VAL A 240 9.32 -20.57 -1.13
N LEU A 241 9.25 -19.81 -2.22
CA LEU A 241 8.03 -19.66 -3.02
C LEU A 241 7.51 -21.00 -3.54
N GLN A 242 8.40 -21.85 -4.05
CA GLN A 242 8.04 -23.17 -4.55
C GLN A 242 7.50 -24.07 -3.42
N VAL A 243 8.21 -24.17 -2.31
CA VAL A 243 7.80 -25.00 -1.17
C VAL A 243 6.47 -24.54 -0.58
N LEU A 244 6.23 -23.23 -0.47
CA LEU A 244 4.94 -22.71 -0.02
C LEU A 244 3.80 -23.16 -0.93
N ARG A 245 3.99 -23.08 -2.26
CA ARG A 245 3.00 -23.50 -3.25
C ARG A 245 2.76 -25.01 -3.23
N GLU A 246 3.82 -25.81 -3.08
CA GLU A 246 3.74 -27.27 -2.94
C GLU A 246 2.98 -27.69 -1.67
N ASN A 247 3.03 -26.87 -0.61
CA ASN A 247 2.26 -27.04 0.61
C ASN A 247 0.83 -26.45 0.53
N GLY A 248 0.39 -26.00 -0.66
CA GLY A 248 -0.97 -25.51 -0.90
C GLY A 248 -1.22 -24.06 -0.49
N PHE A 249 -0.19 -23.31 -0.09
CA PHE A 249 -0.31 -21.89 0.23
C PHE A 249 -0.21 -21.02 -1.02
N GLN A 250 -0.87 -19.88 -0.99
CA GLN A 250 -0.60 -18.81 -1.94
C GLN A 250 0.78 -18.22 -1.66
N ALA A 251 1.60 -17.99 -2.69
CA ALA A 251 2.92 -17.41 -2.52
C ALA A 251 3.30 -16.53 -3.72
N PHE A 252 3.62 -15.28 -3.46
CA PHE A 252 3.96 -14.28 -4.48
C PHE A 252 5.18 -13.47 -4.05
N SER A 253 6.00 -13.07 -5.03
CA SER A 253 6.99 -12.00 -4.82
C SER A 253 6.28 -10.66 -4.68
N THR A 254 6.95 -9.68 -4.08
CA THR A 254 6.43 -8.31 -3.97
C THR A 254 7.39 -7.29 -4.56
N HIS A 255 6.85 -6.24 -5.17
CA HIS A 255 7.67 -5.11 -5.62
C HIS A 255 8.24 -4.28 -4.46
N PHE A 256 7.69 -4.39 -3.25
CA PHE A 256 8.14 -3.61 -2.08
C PHE A 256 9.51 -4.05 -1.54
N ASN A 257 9.86 -5.33 -1.70
CA ASN A 257 11.11 -5.91 -1.20
C ASN A 257 11.52 -7.12 -2.04
N SER A 258 12.76 -7.15 -2.53
CA SER A 258 13.29 -8.25 -3.36
C SER A 258 13.40 -9.60 -2.63
N ARG A 259 13.44 -9.59 -1.30
CA ARG A 259 13.39 -10.76 -0.41
C ARG A 259 12.02 -10.95 0.25
N GLY A 260 11.02 -10.18 -0.21
CA GLY A 260 9.67 -10.19 0.32
C GLY A 260 8.81 -11.29 -0.31
N ILE A 261 8.04 -11.99 0.52
CA ILE A 261 7.07 -13.01 0.09
C ILE A 261 5.70 -12.69 0.70
N ARG A 262 4.70 -12.54 -0.17
CA ARG A 262 3.28 -12.51 0.22
C ARG A 262 2.74 -13.92 0.25
N THR A 263 2.08 -14.29 1.33
CA THR A 263 1.47 -15.61 1.49
C THR A 263 0.35 -15.56 2.51
N ASP A 264 -0.60 -16.49 2.39
CA ASP A 264 -1.65 -16.77 3.35
C ASP A 264 -1.22 -17.76 4.45
N ALA A 265 0.03 -18.24 4.41
CA ALA A 265 0.61 -19.04 5.48
C ALA A 265 0.69 -18.26 6.81
N SER A 266 0.36 -18.96 7.91
CA SER A 266 0.54 -18.46 9.27
C SER A 266 2.01 -18.21 9.58
N ALA A 267 2.29 -17.43 10.63
CA ALA A 267 3.66 -17.08 10.95
C ALA A 267 4.49 -18.30 11.34
N PHE A 268 3.90 -19.22 12.10
CA PHE A 268 4.49 -20.52 12.40
C PHE A 268 4.68 -21.41 11.18
N ALA A 269 3.71 -21.48 10.26
CA ALA A 269 3.87 -22.27 9.04
C ALA A 269 5.03 -21.73 8.19
N MET A 270 5.10 -20.41 8.02
CA MET A 270 6.18 -19.74 7.31
C MET A 270 7.55 -20.02 7.94
N GLN A 271 7.67 -19.89 9.27
CA GLN A 271 8.92 -20.17 9.98
C GLN A 271 9.35 -21.64 9.88
N ARG A 272 8.40 -22.57 9.98
CA ARG A 272 8.66 -24.01 9.83
C ARG A 272 9.22 -24.34 8.45
N LEU A 273 8.55 -23.88 7.39
CA LEU A 273 8.97 -24.16 6.01
C LEU A 273 10.33 -23.52 5.69
N VAL A 274 10.60 -22.31 6.18
CA VAL A 274 11.93 -21.67 6.02
C VAL A 274 13.01 -22.49 6.73
N ARG A 275 12.72 -23.02 7.92
CA ARG A 275 13.66 -23.88 8.66
C ARG A 275 13.97 -25.18 7.93
N GLU A 276 12.97 -25.83 7.36
CA GLU A 276 13.15 -27.06 6.58
C GLU A 276 14.07 -26.85 5.38
N ILE A 277 13.95 -25.71 4.68
CA ILE A 277 14.79 -25.38 3.52
C ILE A 277 16.21 -25.00 3.93
N ALA A 278 16.38 -24.29 5.05
CA ALA A 278 17.68 -23.76 5.46
C ALA A 278 18.63 -24.82 6.06
N ILE A 279 18.11 -25.99 6.41
CA ILE A 279 18.87 -27.11 7.00
C ILE A 279 19.32 -28.11 5.91
N VAL A 280 18.74 -28.05 4.71
CA VAL A 280 19.11 -28.84 3.52
C VAL A 280 20.21 -28.12 2.74
#